data_AF-A0A436C8G8-F1
#
_entry.id   AF-A0A436C8G8-F1
#
_cell.length_a   1.000
_cell.length_b   1.000
_cell.length_c   1.000
_cell.angle_alpha   90.00
_cell.angle_beta   90.00
_cell.angle_gamma   90.00
#
_symmetry.space_group_name_H-M   'P 1'
#
loop_
_entity.id
_entity.type
_entity.pdbx_description
1 polymer ?
#
loop_
_entity_poly.entity_id
_entity_poly.type
_entity_poly.pdbx_seq_one_letter_code
_entity_poly.pdbx_strand_id
1 'polypeptide(L)'
;DPNEADTWAALSDIAVLAGRVEEGLEHIGKAFRLNPFPASWYYLTLGQAQYAARDYQAAIETLRRDETYRTSSRRFLAASMAQLGRLDEARAEAELFLVGNPHFTTHHWATTEPFRDAATLEHFVDGFRKAGLPE
;
A
#
# COMPACT_ATOMS: atom_id res chain seq x y z
N ASP A 1 0.70 -22.87 9.25
CA ASP A 1 1.38 -23.28 8.00
C ASP A 1 1.64 -22.01 7.19
N PRO A 2 2.86 -21.73 6.71
CA PRO A 2 3.14 -20.57 5.87
C PRO A 2 2.18 -20.39 4.68
N ASN A 3 1.71 -21.48 4.07
CA ASN A 3 0.73 -21.41 2.97
C ASN A 3 -0.62 -20.83 3.42
N GLU A 4 -1.00 -21.11 4.67
CA GLU A 4 -2.21 -20.53 5.26
C GLU A 4 -2.02 -19.04 5.52
N ALA A 5 -0.82 -18.63 6.00
CA ALA A 5 -0.50 -17.22 6.21
C ALA A 5 -0.55 -16.41 4.90
N ASP A 6 -0.02 -16.97 3.80
CA ASP A 6 -0.04 -16.31 2.48
C ASP A 6 -1.47 -16.09 1.99
N THR A 7 -2.36 -17.06 2.27
CA THR A 7 -3.78 -16.95 1.96
C THR A 7 -4.43 -15.80 2.73
N TRP A 8 -4.14 -15.64 4.02
CA TRP A 8 -4.68 -14.52 4.82
C TRP A 8 -4.15 -13.17 4.35
N ALA A 9 -2.88 -13.07 3.96
CA ALA A 9 -2.34 -11.84 3.39
C ALA A 9 -3.00 -11.49 2.04
N ALA A 10 -3.22 -12.47 1.15
CA ALA A 10 -3.96 -12.26 -0.09
C ALA A 10 -5.42 -11.84 0.15
N LEU A 11 -6.09 -12.45 1.14
CA LEU A 11 -7.45 -12.05 1.53
C LEU A 11 -7.51 -10.61 2.06
N SER A 12 -6.45 -10.13 2.72
CA SER A 12 -6.36 -8.73 3.13
C SER A 12 -6.42 -7.80 1.93
N ASP A 13 -5.59 -8.04 0.92
CA ASP A 13 -5.56 -7.22 -0.29
C ASP A 13 -6.92 -7.21 -1.00
N ILE A 14 -7.51 -8.38 -1.21
CA ILE A 14 -8.84 -8.53 -1.82
C ILE A 14 -9.92 -7.79 -1.02
N ALA A 15 -9.88 -7.84 0.32
CA ALA A 15 -10.83 -7.14 1.17
C ALA A 15 -10.68 -5.62 1.05
N VAL A 16 -9.44 -5.11 1.08
CA VAL A 16 -9.14 -3.67 0.89
C VAL A 16 -9.62 -3.18 -0.47
N LEU A 17 -9.30 -3.89 -1.57
CA LEU A 17 -9.74 -3.52 -2.91
C LEU A 17 -11.27 -3.53 -3.06
N ALA A 18 -11.96 -4.28 -2.21
CA ALA A 18 -13.42 -4.33 -2.15
C ALA A 18 -14.03 -3.37 -1.12
N GLY A 19 -13.25 -2.44 -0.55
CA GLY A 19 -13.69 -1.43 0.41
C GLY A 19 -13.94 -1.95 1.83
N ARG A 20 -13.62 -3.23 2.11
CA ARG A 20 -13.75 -3.84 3.44
C ARG A 20 -12.43 -3.69 4.19
N VAL A 21 -12.08 -2.45 4.50
CA VAL A 21 -10.75 -2.07 4.97
C VAL A 21 -10.43 -2.65 6.35
N GLU A 22 -11.37 -2.61 7.29
CA GLU A 22 -11.18 -3.16 8.63
C GLU A 22 -10.98 -4.68 8.58
N GLU A 23 -11.76 -5.37 7.76
CA GLU A 23 -11.60 -6.81 7.51
C GLU A 23 -10.22 -7.11 6.91
N GLY A 24 -9.74 -6.26 6.01
CA GLY A 24 -8.39 -6.35 5.46
C GLY A 24 -7.31 -6.30 6.55
N LEU A 25 -7.40 -5.32 7.45
CA LEU A 25 -6.46 -5.19 8.59
C LEU A 25 -6.49 -6.42 9.50
N GLU A 26 -7.67 -6.99 9.77
CA GLU A 26 -7.79 -8.23 10.53
C GLU A 26 -7.10 -9.41 9.85
N HIS A 27 -7.29 -9.56 8.54
CA HIS A 27 -6.70 -10.63 7.73
C HIS A 27 -5.18 -10.56 7.71
N ILE A 28 -4.60 -9.40 7.43
CA ILE A 28 -3.14 -9.26 7.42
C ILE A 28 -2.56 -9.45 8.83
N GLY A 29 -3.25 -8.97 9.86
CA GLY A 29 -2.88 -9.22 11.25
C GLY A 29 -2.87 -10.72 11.60
N LYS A 30 -3.81 -11.49 11.04
CA LYS A 30 -3.81 -12.96 11.18
C LYS A 30 -2.65 -13.61 10.43
N ALA A 31 -2.33 -13.15 9.23
CA ALA A 31 -1.19 -13.64 8.46
C ALA A 31 0.14 -13.51 9.24
N PHE A 32 0.37 -12.34 9.87
CA PHE A 32 1.55 -12.11 10.73
C PHE A 32 1.59 -13.03 11.96
N ARG A 33 0.45 -13.34 12.58
CA ARG A 33 0.41 -14.28 13.71
C ARG A 33 0.75 -15.71 13.29
N LEU A 34 0.39 -16.10 12.07
CA LEU A 34 0.65 -17.44 11.54
C LEU A 34 2.08 -17.61 11.01
N ASN A 35 2.71 -16.53 10.55
CA ASN A 35 4.09 -16.54 10.08
C ASN A 35 4.91 -15.41 10.75
N PRO A 36 5.69 -15.73 11.81
CA PRO A 36 6.51 -14.74 12.51
C PRO A 36 7.75 -14.27 11.72
N PHE A 37 8.08 -14.93 10.60
CA PHE A 37 9.17 -14.55 9.69
C PHE A 37 8.64 -14.35 8.26
N PRO A 38 7.74 -13.39 8.04
CA PRO A 38 7.07 -13.23 6.77
C PRO A 38 7.98 -12.62 5.71
N ALA A 39 7.70 -12.94 4.45
CA ALA A 39 8.33 -12.29 3.32
C ALA A 39 7.95 -10.79 3.25
N SER A 40 8.78 -9.99 2.60
CA SER A 40 8.65 -8.54 2.51
C SER A 40 7.28 -8.05 2.00
N TRP A 41 6.63 -8.82 1.13
CA TRP A 41 5.34 -8.45 0.54
C TRP A 41 4.17 -8.42 1.56
N TYR A 42 4.30 -9.06 2.72
CA TYR A 42 3.29 -8.95 3.79
C TYR A 42 3.21 -7.54 4.33
N TYR A 43 4.36 -6.92 4.54
CA TYR A 43 4.45 -5.56 5.05
C TYR A 43 3.99 -4.54 3.99
N LEU A 44 4.21 -4.82 2.69
CA LEU A 44 3.56 -4.07 1.61
C LEU A 44 2.03 -4.10 1.75
N THR A 45 1.47 -5.29 1.93
CA THR A 45 0.03 -5.51 2.09
C THR A 45 -0.51 -4.80 3.34
N LEU A 46 0.23 -4.87 4.46
CA LEU A 46 -0.12 -4.16 5.69
C LEU A 46 -0.11 -2.64 5.49
N GLY A 47 0.93 -2.09 4.85
CA GLY A 47 1.00 -0.66 4.59
C GLY A 47 -0.09 -0.16 3.65
N GLN A 48 -0.48 -0.97 2.65
CA GLN A 48 -1.64 -0.68 1.80
C GLN A 48 -2.95 -0.67 2.60
N ALA A 49 -3.17 -1.66 3.47
CA ALA A 49 -4.36 -1.72 4.31
C ALA A 49 -4.40 -0.55 5.31
N GLN A 50 -3.27 -0.19 5.91
CA GLN A 50 -3.15 0.98 6.80
C GLN A 50 -3.42 2.30 6.06
N TYR A 51 -2.89 2.45 4.83
CA TYR A 51 -3.20 3.60 3.98
C TYR A 51 -4.70 3.69 3.71
N ALA A 52 -5.34 2.58 3.30
CA ALA A 52 -6.77 2.53 3.03
C ALA A 52 -7.59 2.88 4.28
N ALA A 53 -7.11 2.48 5.46
CA ALA A 53 -7.72 2.83 6.76
C ALA A 53 -7.48 4.28 7.19
N ARG A 54 -6.77 5.08 6.37
CA ARG A 54 -6.35 6.46 6.65
C ARG A 54 -5.41 6.57 7.86
N ASP A 55 -4.82 5.46 8.29
CA ASP A 55 -3.75 5.44 9.28
C ASP A 55 -2.40 5.62 8.58
N TYR A 56 -2.21 6.82 8.02
CA TYR A 56 -1.04 7.13 7.21
C TYR A 56 0.27 7.06 8.01
N GLN A 57 0.20 7.33 9.32
CA GLN A 57 1.37 7.28 10.19
C GLN A 57 1.84 5.82 10.34
N ALA A 58 0.93 4.90 10.64
CA ALA A 58 1.25 3.48 10.69
C ALA A 58 1.74 2.94 9.33
N ALA A 59 1.12 3.40 8.23
CA ALA A 59 1.56 3.03 6.89
C ALA A 59 3.01 3.46 6.62
N ILE A 60 3.39 4.70 7.00
CA ILE A 60 4.77 5.19 6.87
C ILE A 60 5.74 4.35 7.69
N GLU A 61 5.41 4.05 8.94
CA GLU A 61 6.26 3.24 9.82
C GLU A 61 6.47 1.83 9.28
N THR A 62 5.41 1.19 8.80
CA THR A 62 5.47 -0.15 8.20
C THR A 62 6.31 -0.16 6.92
N LEU A 63 6.08 0.79 6.02
CA LEU A 63 6.69 0.78 4.68
C LEU A 63 8.12 1.33 4.64
N ARG A 64 8.60 1.97 5.72
CA ARG A 64 10.00 2.38 5.89
C ARG A 64 10.92 1.28 6.41
N ARG A 65 10.39 0.13 6.85
CA ARG A 65 11.20 -0.99 7.35
C ARG A 65 12.12 -1.52 6.26
N ASP A 66 13.34 -1.91 6.60
CA ASP A 66 14.37 -2.36 5.65
C ASP A 66 13.89 -3.54 4.77
N GLU A 67 13.05 -4.42 5.33
CA GLU A 67 12.47 -5.55 4.60
C GLU A 67 11.55 -5.10 3.45
N THR A 68 10.92 -3.93 3.56
CA THR A 68 10.01 -3.36 2.56
C THR A 68 10.59 -2.21 1.77
N TYR A 69 11.53 -1.50 2.37
CA TYR A 69 12.07 -0.26 1.84
C TYR A 69 12.82 -0.57 0.54
N ARG A 70 12.63 0.26 -0.49
CA ARG A 70 13.18 0.09 -1.87
C ARG A 70 12.45 -0.90 -2.78
N THR A 71 11.25 -1.34 -2.44
CA THR A 71 10.42 -2.17 -3.34
C THR A 71 9.28 -1.35 -3.97
N SER A 72 8.30 -2.04 -4.57
CA SER A 72 7.08 -1.43 -5.11
C SER A 72 6.22 -0.73 -4.04
N SER A 73 6.54 -0.90 -2.75
CA SER A 73 5.96 -0.22 -1.59
C SER A 73 6.07 1.29 -1.57
N ARG A 74 7.07 1.86 -2.25
CA ARG A 74 7.33 3.30 -2.22
C ARG A 74 6.15 4.14 -2.70
N ARG A 75 5.30 3.62 -3.60
CA ARG A 75 4.08 4.34 -4.05
C ARG A 75 3.12 4.62 -2.89
N PHE A 76 2.87 3.63 -2.03
CA PHE A 76 1.99 3.80 -0.87
C PHE A 76 2.66 4.60 0.24
N LEU A 77 3.98 4.49 0.38
CA LEU A 77 4.76 5.32 1.31
C LEU A 77 4.66 6.81 0.92
N ALA A 78 4.89 7.12 -0.35
CA ALA A 78 4.76 8.46 -0.91
C ALA A 78 3.33 8.99 -0.75
N ALA A 79 2.31 8.19 -1.09
CA ALA A 79 0.91 8.55 -0.91
C ALA A 79 0.58 8.86 0.57
N SER A 80 1.07 8.05 1.50
CA SER A 80 0.85 8.24 2.94
C SER A 80 1.45 9.55 3.43
N MET A 81 2.68 9.86 3.02
CA MET A 81 3.32 11.15 3.32
C MET A 81 2.55 12.32 2.74
N ALA A 82 2.08 12.17 1.49
CA ALA A 82 1.33 13.21 0.80
C ALA A 82 -0.01 13.51 1.49
N GLN A 83 -0.72 12.48 1.98
CA GLN A 83 -1.97 12.66 2.73
C GLN A 83 -1.77 13.36 4.08
N LEU A 84 -0.58 13.25 4.69
CA LEU A 84 -0.21 14.00 5.88
C LEU A 84 0.32 15.42 5.58
N GLY A 85 0.31 15.84 4.31
CA GLY A 85 0.82 17.15 3.90
C GLY A 85 2.35 17.24 3.84
N ARG A 86 3.06 16.12 3.97
CA ARG A 86 4.54 16.04 3.86
C ARG A 86 4.96 15.95 2.40
N LEU A 87 4.58 16.94 1.61
CA LEU A 87 4.64 16.89 0.14
C LEU A 87 6.06 16.77 -0.43
N ASP A 88 7.05 17.42 0.19
CA ASP A 88 8.44 17.34 -0.28
C ASP A 88 9.02 15.94 -0.09
N GLU A 89 8.78 15.32 1.07
CA GLU A 89 9.18 13.94 1.34
C GLU A 89 8.43 12.95 0.42
N ALA A 90 7.13 13.17 0.22
CA ALA A 90 6.33 12.35 -0.68
C ALA A 90 6.87 12.37 -2.12
N ARG A 91 7.23 13.56 -2.63
CA ARG A 91 7.79 13.71 -3.97
C ARG A 91 9.13 12.99 -4.11
N ALA A 92 10.01 13.12 -3.12
CA ALA A 92 11.29 12.40 -3.13
C ALA A 92 11.09 10.87 -3.18
N GLU A 93 10.14 10.33 -2.41
CA GLU A 93 9.81 8.91 -2.44
C GLU A 93 9.17 8.47 -3.78
N ALA A 94 8.32 9.31 -4.37
CA ALA A 94 7.73 9.08 -5.69
C ALA A 94 8.79 9.05 -6.79
N GLU A 95 9.74 9.98 -6.78
CA GLU A 95 10.86 9.99 -7.73
C GLU A 95 11.71 8.71 -7.62
N LEU A 96 12.03 8.28 -6.40
CA LEU A 96 12.75 7.02 -6.17
C LEU A 96 11.96 5.79 -6.64
N PHE A 97 10.64 5.79 -6.49
CA PHE A 97 9.78 4.73 -7.01
C PHE A 97 9.83 4.66 -8.54
N LEU A 98 9.79 5.81 -9.22
CA LEU A 98 9.80 5.90 -10.68
C LEU A 98 11.13 5.49 -11.31
N VAL A 99 12.26 5.59 -10.59
CA VAL A 99 13.55 5.04 -11.07
C VAL A 99 13.45 3.55 -11.41
N GLY A 100 12.72 2.77 -10.61
CA GLY A 100 12.47 1.34 -10.87
C GLY A 100 11.22 1.05 -11.70
N ASN A 101 10.32 2.03 -11.83
CA ASN A 101 9.02 1.88 -12.49
C ASN A 101 8.77 3.04 -13.46
N PRO A 102 9.60 3.22 -14.51
CA PRO A 102 9.59 4.42 -15.36
C PRO A 102 8.31 4.59 -16.19
N HIS A 103 7.51 3.53 -16.33
CA HIS A 103 6.24 3.54 -17.06
C HIS A 103 5.02 3.53 -16.14
N PHE A 104 5.20 3.68 -14.83
CA PHE A 104 4.07 3.76 -13.91
C PHE A 104 3.26 5.02 -14.18
N THR A 105 1.94 4.85 -14.25
CA THR A 105 1.00 5.96 -14.19
C THR A 105 -0.18 5.61 -13.29
N THR A 106 -0.74 6.64 -12.66
CA THR A 106 -1.88 6.54 -11.74
C THR A 106 -3.10 6.03 -12.47
N HIS A 107 -3.36 6.51 -13.69
CA HIS A 107 -4.48 6.03 -14.52
C HIS A 107 -4.32 4.56 -14.85
N HIS A 108 -3.15 4.12 -15.32
CA HIS A 108 -2.94 2.71 -15.67
C HIS A 108 -3.20 1.82 -14.46
N TRP A 109 -2.58 2.14 -13.32
CA TRP A 109 -2.79 1.41 -12.07
C TRP A 109 -4.27 1.34 -11.66
N ALA A 110 -4.97 2.48 -11.68
CA ALA A 110 -6.39 2.57 -11.33
C ALA A 110 -7.29 1.70 -12.24
N THR A 111 -6.93 1.54 -13.52
CA THR A 111 -7.69 0.72 -14.47
C THR A 111 -7.33 -0.77 -14.44
N THR A 112 -6.17 -1.14 -13.89
CA THR A 112 -5.71 -2.54 -13.83
C THR A 112 -6.02 -3.23 -12.51
N GLU A 113 -6.03 -2.49 -11.40
CA GLU A 113 -6.33 -3.06 -10.09
C GLU A 113 -7.83 -3.41 -9.98
N PRO A 114 -8.19 -4.57 -9.41
CA PRO A 114 -9.56 -5.06 -9.39
C PRO A 114 -10.39 -4.42 -8.26
N PHE A 115 -10.35 -3.10 -8.12
CA PHE A 115 -11.16 -2.36 -7.15
C PHE A 115 -12.65 -2.61 -7.39
N ARG A 116 -13.37 -2.90 -6.31
CA ARG A 116 -14.84 -3.02 -6.31
C ARG A 116 -15.54 -1.90 -5.55
N ASP A 117 -14.76 -1.06 -4.87
CA ASP A 117 -15.25 0.12 -4.18
C ASP A 117 -14.60 1.39 -4.76
N ALA A 118 -15.44 2.28 -5.30
CA ALA A 118 -14.99 3.49 -5.98
C ALA A 118 -14.40 4.52 -4.99
N ALA A 119 -14.91 4.58 -3.76
CA ALA A 119 -14.42 5.51 -2.76
C ALA A 119 -12.99 5.15 -2.30
N THR A 120 -12.71 3.86 -2.16
CA THR A 120 -11.38 3.34 -1.85
C THR A 120 -10.44 3.63 -3.02
N LEU A 121 -10.83 3.32 -4.26
CA LEU A 121 -10.02 3.63 -5.44
C LEU A 121 -9.66 5.13 -5.52
N GLU A 122 -10.65 6.02 -5.40
CA GLU A 122 -10.44 7.47 -5.46
C GLU A 122 -9.48 7.94 -4.36
N HIS A 123 -9.56 7.34 -3.17
CA HIS A 123 -8.66 7.66 -2.07
C HIS A 123 -7.20 7.30 -2.37
N PHE A 124 -6.93 6.17 -3.03
CA PHE A 124 -5.58 5.84 -3.50
C PHE A 124 -5.11 6.78 -4.61
N VAL A 125 -5.96 7.04 -5.61
CA VAL A 125 -5.65 7.96 -6.72
C VAL A 125 -5.31 9.36 -6.23
N ASP A 126 -6.10 9.90 -5.28
CA ASP A 126 -5.84 11.19 -4.65
C ASP A 126 -4.45 11.23 -3.96
N GLY A 127 -4.09 10.17 -3.23
CA GLY A 127 -2.76 10.08 -2.60
C GLY A 127 -1.62 10.04 -3.61
N PHE A 128 -1.77 9.27 -4.69
CA PHE A 128 -0.78 9.20 -5.76
C PHE A 128 -0.59 10.53 -6.48
N ARG A 129 -1.70 11.22 -6.80
CA ARG A 129 -1.68 12.56 -7.38
C ARG A 129 -0.99 13.56 -6.46
N LYS A 130 -1.34 13.57 -5.16
CA LYS A 130 -0.70 14.46 -4.17
C LYS A 130 0.79 14.17 -3.99
N ALA A 131 1.20 12.91 -4.10
CA ALA A 131 2.61 12.51 -4.06
C ALA A 131 3.40 12.90 -5.33
N GLY A 132 2.70 13.34 -6.39
CA GLY A 132 3.31 13.72 -7.66
C GLY A 132 3.60 12.54 -8.59
N LEU A 133 2.93 11.40 -8.40
CA LEU A 133 3.00 10.31 -9.37
C LEU A 133 2.31 10.73 -10.70
N PRO A 134 2.83 10.29 -11.87
CA PRO A 134 2.24 10.63 -13.17
C PRO A 134 0.81 10.13 -13.32
N GLU A 135 0.03 10.77 -14.18
CA GLU A 135 -1.33 10.34 -14.56
C GLU A 135 -1.31 9.32 -15.69
#